data_AF-A0A809RL22-F1
#
_entry.id   AF-A0A809RL22-F1
#
_cell.length_a   1.000
_cell.length_b   1.000
_cell.length_c   1.000
_cell.angle_alpha   90.00
_cell.angle_beta   90.00
_cell.angle_gamma   90.00
#
_symmetry.space_group_name_H-M   'P 1'
#
loop_
_entity.id
_entity.type
_entity.pdbx_description
1 polymer ?
#
loop_
_entity_poly.entity_id
_entity_poly.type
_entity_poly.pdbx_seq_one_letter_code
_entity_poly.pdbx_strand_id
1 'polypeptide(L)'
;MSLIIQPNSTPSAPIEKRVTLKTKEGQMVSADFTLQDENGRQSAAEYMRHLYTSIKEKLGEVVIAQLGDNADPFNVAELKKQILYIAAFHDSMFGTFNRTSEIPEQERTDFIEIFLLAIATVIPGRNIMVDLSKNTLSDGAGLN
;
A
#
# COMPACT_ATOMS: atom_id res chain seq x y z
N MET A 1 -27.98 -28.92 3.17
CA MET A 1 -27.80 -27.45 3.06
C MET A 1 -27.21 -27.17 1.70
N SER A 2 -27.98 -26.60 0.79
CA SER A 2 -27.55 -26.37 -0.59
C SER A 2 -26.85 -25.03 -0.69
N LEU A 3 -25.61 -25.00 -1.18
CA LEU A 3 -24.93 -23.75 -1.56
C LEU A 3 -25.67 -23.13 -2.74
N ILE A 4 -26.27 -21.97 -2.53
CA ILE A 4 -26.78 -21.13 -3.62
C ILE A 4 -25.58 -20.35 -4.15
N ILE A 5 -24.95 -20.86 -5.21
CA ILE A 5 -24.01 -20.10 -6.02
C ILE A 5 -24.87 -19.17 -6.88
N GLN A 6 -24.87 -17.87 -6.61
CA GLN A 6 -25.51 -16.89 -7.49
C GLN A 6 -24.63 -16.72 -8.74
N PRO A 7 -25.06 -17.17 -9.93
CA PRO A 7 -24.20 -17.20 -11.11
C PRO A 7 -24.12 -15.85 -11.86
N ASN A 8 -24.73 -14.79 -11.33
CA ASN A 8 -24.88 -13.49 -11.99
C ASN A 8 -24.38 -12.30 -11.14
N SER A 9 -23.24 -12.43 -10.47
CA SER A 9 -22.51 -11.21 -10.07
C SER A 9 -21.93 -10.59 -11.34
N THR A 10 -22.52 -9.49 -11.81
CA THR A 10 -21.99 -8.69 -12.91
C THR A 10 -20.51 -8.42 -12.66
N PRO A 11 -19.60 -8.68 -13.63
CA PRO A 11 -18.19 -8.33 -13.47
C PRO A 11 -18.09 -6.85 -13.09
N SER A 12 -17.41 -6.54 -11.99
CA SER A 12 -17.12 -5.15 -11.67
C SER A 12 -16.34 -4.55 -12.84
N ALA A 13 -16.69 -3.34 -13.25
CA ALA A 13 -15.91 -2.63 -14.25
C ALA A 13 -14.48 -2.43 -13.71
N PRO A 14 -13.44 -2.59 -14.56
CA PRO A 14 -12.07 -2.37 -14.12
C PRO A 14 -11.87 -0.98 -13.50
N ILE A 15 -11.06 -0.92 -12.46
CA ILE A 15 -10.77 0.28 -11.68
C ILE A 15 -9.36 0.77 -12.04
N GLU A 16 -9.28 1.87 -12.77
CA GLU A 16 -8.01 2.54 -13.07
C GLU A 16 -7.55 3.39 -11.90
N LYS A 17 -6.27 3.24 -11.54
CA LYS A 17 -5.64 3.98 -10.46
C LYS A 17 -4.23 4.41 -10.83
N ARG A 18 -3.84 5.58 -10.35
CA ARG A 18 -2.48 6.09 -10.35
C ARG A 18 -2.01 6.21 -8.91
N VAL A 19 -0.87 5.62 -8.60
CA VAL A 19 -0.19 5.79 -7.32
C VAL A 19 1.10 6.55 -7.58
N THR A 20 1.32 7.62 -6.83
CA THR A 20 2.57 8.39 -6.85
C THR A 20 3.14 8.44 -5.44
N LEU A 21 4.41 8.10 -5.31
CA LEU A 21 5.19 8.25 -4.09
C LEU A 21 6.23 9.34 -4.32
N LYS A 22 6.25 10.34 -3.44
CA LYS A 22 7.21 11.43 -3.41
C LYS A 22 8.12 11.30 -2.20
N THR A 23 9.41 11.20 -2.42
CA THR A 23 10.43 11.09 -1.36
C THR A 23 10.65 12.44 -0.67
N LYS A 24 11.35 12.42 0.47
CA LYS A 24 11.72 13.67 1.17
C LYS A 24 12.62 14.58 0.33
N GLU A 25 13.44 13.99 -0.52
CA GLU A 25 14.32 14.69 -1.46
C GLU A 25 13.59 15.22 -2.71
N GLY A 26 12.28 14.94 -2.84
CA GLY A 26 11.46 15.39 -3.95
C GLY A 26 11.51 14.49 -5.19
N GLN A 27 12.16 13.33 -5.10
CA GLN A 27 12.09 12.32 -6.16
C GLN A 27 10.69 11.71 -6.19
N MET A 28 10.24 11.30 -7.37
CA MET A 28 8.91 10.73 -7.56
C MET A 28 8.99 9.39 -8.28
N VAL A 29 8.22 8.43 -7.78
CA VAL A 29 7.97 7.15 -8.41
C VAL A 29 6.46 7.01 -8.59
N SER A 30 6.02 6.71 -9.80
CA SER A 30 4.60 6.58 -10.13
C SER A 30 4.34 5.30 -10.90
N ALA A 31 3.20 4.69 -10.63
CA ALA A 31 2.70 3.53 -11.37
C ALA A 31 1.20 3.67 -11.62
N ASP A 32 0.79 3.21 -12.81
CA ASP A 32 -0.60 3.14 -13.23
C ASP A 32 -1.05 1.67 -13.16
N PHE A 33 -2.20 1.41 -12.52
CA PHE A 33 -2.76 0.08 -12.31
C PHE A 33 -4.20 0.02 -12.80
N THR A 34 -4.57 -1.12 -13.37
CA THR A 34 -5.96 -1.46 -13.69
C THR A 34 -6.34 -2.67 -12.86
N LEU A 35 -7.13 -2.45 -11.81
CA LEU A 35 -7.65 -3.53 -10.97
C LEU A 35 -8.89 -4.11 -11.62
N GLN A 36 -9.00 -5.43 -11.71
CA GLN A 36 -10.20 -6.08 -12.25
C GLN A 36 -11.40 -5.93 -11.30
N ASP A 37 -11.12 -6.01 -10.00
CA ASP A 37 -12.09 -5.95 -8.92
C ASP A 37 -11.43 -5.50 -7.60
N GLU A 38 -12.19 -5.51 -6.51
CA GLU A 38 -11.70 -5.20 -5.15
C GLU A 38 -11.30 -6.45 -4.34
N ASN A 39 -11.34 -7.65 -4.94
CA ASN A 39 -11.17 -8.91 -4.21
C ASN A 39 -9.74 -9.08 -3.64
N GLY A 40 -8.74 -8.44 -4.24
CA GLY A 40 -7.35 -8.45 -3.75
C GLY A 40 -7.13 -7.66 -2.45
N ARG A 41 -8.14 -6.92 -1.97
CA ARG A 41 -8.00 -5.99 -0.84
C ARG A 41 -7.54 -6.66 0.45
N GLN A 42 -8.07 -7.84 0.77
CA GLN A 42 -7.67 -8.57 1.97
C GLN A 42 -6.19 -8.96 1.91
N SER A 43 -5.75 -9.57 0.81
CA SER A 43 -4.35 -9.98 0.63
C SER A 43 -3.39 -8.79 0.65
N ALA A 44 -3.77 -7.68 0.04
CA ALA A 44 -2.96 -6.46 0.07
C ALA A 44 -2.86 -5.85 1.48
N ALA A 45 -3.95 -5.89 2.27
CA ALA A 45 -3.93 -5.46 3.66
C ALA A 45 -3.07 -6.36 4.55
N GLU A 46 -3.13 -7.68 4.34
CA GLU A 46 -2.28 -8.67 5.02
C GLU A 46 -0.80 -8.45 4.70
N TYR A 47 -0.47 -8.18 3.43
CA TYR A 47 0.88 -7.83 3.00
C TYR A 47 1.39 -6.57 3.69
N MET A 48 0.60 -5.49 3.71
CA MET A 48 0.96 -4.24 4.39
C MET A 48 1.20 -4.45 5.89
N ARG A 49 0.32 -5.22 6.54
CA ARG A 49 0.47 -5.57 7.95
C ARG A 49 1.75 -6.36 8.19
N HIS A 50 2.02 -7.36 7.36
CA HIS A 50 3.22 -8.19 7.47
C HIS A 50 4.50 -7.34 7.38
N LEU A 51 4.61 -6.48 6.36
CA LEU A 51 5.73 -5.55 6.22
C LEU A 51 5.88 -4.64 7.45
N TYR A 52 4.79 -4.02 7.89
CA TYR A 52 4.78 -3.12 9.04
C TYR A 52 5.28 -3.81 10.30
N THR A 53 4.72 -4.98 10.62
CA THR A 53 5.11 -5.77 11.79
C THR A 53 6.57 -6.22 11.69
N SER A 54 7.00 -6.76 10.55
CA SER A 54 8.38 -7.22 10.38
C SER A 54 9.41 -6.10 10.50
N ILE A 55 9.10 -4.88 10.04
CA ILE A 55 9.97 -3.71 10.23
C ILE A 55 10.07 -3.38 11.72
N LYS A 56 8.95 -3.29 12.43
CA LYS A 56 8.93 -2.97 13.86
C LYS A 56 9.69 -3.99 14.70
N GLU A 57 9.50 -5.27 14.43
CA GLU A 57 10.23 -6.36 15.09
C GLU A 57 11.74 -6.23 14.87
N LYS A 58 12.18 -5.96 13.64
CA LYS A 58 13.60 -5.74 13.31
C LYS A 58 14.20 -4.52 13.99
N LEU A 59 13.38 -3.51 14.28
CA LEU A 59 13.78 -2.31 15.03
C LEU A 59 13.69 -2.48 16.56
N GLY A 60 13.23 -3.64 17.04
CA GLY A 60 13.02 -3.87 18.47
C GLY A 60 11.86 -3.06 19.06
N GLU A 61 10.99 -2.51 18.21
CA GLU A 61 9.78 -1.81 18.66
C GLU A 61 8.76 -2.84 19.18
N VAL A 62 8.10 -2.53 20.29
CA VAL A 62 7.04 -3.38 20.83
C VAL A 62 5.86 -3.40 19.86
N VAL A 63 5.65 -4.53 19.19
CA VAL A 63 4.42 -4.80 18.45
C VAL A 63 3.38 -5.25 19.47
N ILE A 64 2.51 -4.34 19.90
CA ILE A 64 1.41 -4.69 20.78
C ILE A 64 0.41 -5.53 19.97
N ALA A 65 0.49 -6.85 20.11
CA ALA A 65 -0.40 -7.84 19.47
C ALA A 65 -1.89 -7.75 19.93
N GLN A 66 -2.29 -6.68 20.64
CA GLN A 66 -3.65 -6.51 21.17
C GLN A 66 -4.64 -5.86 20.18
N LEU A 67 -4.20 -5.44 19.00
CA LEU A 67 -5.13 -5.18 17.89
C LEU A 67 -5.43 -6.53 17.25
N GLY A 68 -6.56 -7.11 17.65
CA GLY A 68 -6.93 -8.52 17.48
C GLY A 68 -6.69 -9.09 16.08
N ASP A 69 -6.64 -10.42 16.03
CA ASP A 69 -6.25 -11.33 14.94
C ASP A 69 -6.86 -11.12 13.54
N ASN A 70 -7.54 -10.01 13.26
CA ASN A 70 -7.88 -9.55 11.93
C ASN A 70 -7.71 -8.03 11.85
N ALA A 71 -6.61 -7.56 11.27
CA ALA A 71 -6.54 -6.17 10.83
C ALA A 71 -7.64 -5.97 9.80
N ASP A 72 -8.63 -5.13 10.12
CA ASP A 72 -9.74 -4.85 9.22
C ASP A 72 -9.20 -4.28 7.89
N PRO A 73 -9.34 -4.99 6.75
CA PRO A 73 -8.86 -4.53 5.45
C PRO A 73 -9.61 -3.27 4.97
N PHE A 74 -10.68 -2.87 5.64
CA PHE A 74 -11.44 -1.66 5.39
C PHE A 74 -11.07 -0.49 6.31
N ASN A 75 -10.19 -0.69 7.31
CA ASN A 75 -9.67 0.39 8.14
C ASN A 75 -8.60 1.21 7.39
N VAL A 76 -9.06 2.09 6.51
CA VAL A 76 -8.21 2.94 5.67
C VAL A 76 -7.29 3.83 6.51
N ALA A 77 -7.73 4.31 7.67
CA ALA A 77 -6.90 5.16 8.52
C ALA A 77 -5.66 4.42 9.03
N GLU A 78 -5.80 3.15 9.42
CA GLU A 78 -4.68 2.33 9.87
C GLU A 78 -3.77 1.92 8.71
N LEU A 79 -4.35 1.54 7.57
CA LEU A 79 -3.59 1.24 6.35
C LEU A 79 -2.73 2.44 5.90
N LYS A 80 -3.27 3.66 5.94
CA LYS A 80 -2.52 4.87 5.62
C LYS A 80 -1.30 5.06 6.53
N LYS A 81 -1.44 4.79 7.84
CA LYS A 81 -0.30 4.85 8.78
C LYS A 81 0.76 3.80 8.47
N GLN A 82 0.34 2.56 8.21
CA GLN A 82 1.25 1.47 7.86
C GLN A 82 2.03 1.79 6.59
N ILE A 83 1.35 2.24 5.54
CA ILE A 83 1.98 2.64 4.26
C ILE A 83 3.02 3.74 4.50
N LEU A 84 2.67 4.80 5.23
CA LEU A 84 3.59 5.90 5.51
C LEU A 84 4.81 5.43 6.31
N TYR A 85 4.61 4.56 7.31
CA TYR A 85 5.71 4.01 8.10
C TYR A 85 6.64 3.14 7.25
N ILE A 86 6.10 2.20 6.48
CA ILE A 86 6.87 1.32 5.59
C ILE A 86 7.66 2.16 4.58
N ALA A 87 7.00 3.10 3.91
CA ALA A 87 7.62 3.94 2.90
C ALA A 87 8.71 4.83 3.49
N ALA A 88 8.45 5.45 4.65
CA ALA A 88 9.45 6.28 5.33
C ALA A 88 10.68 5.46 5.74
N PHE A 89 10.48 4.25 6.27
CA PHE A 89 11.57 3.35 6.63
C PHE A 89 12.42 2.95 5.42
N HIS A 90 11.78 2.49 4.35
CA HIS A 90 12.47 2.07 3.12
C HIS A 90 13.21 3.21 2.42
N ASP A 91 12.66 4.42 2.46
CA ASP A 91 13.31 5.63 1.96
C ASP A 91 14.54 5.97 2.81
N SER A 92 14.41 5.99 4.15
CA SER A 92 15.50 6.38 5.04
C SER A 92 16.64 5.38 5.14
N MET A 93 16.33 4.08 5.13
CA MET A 93 17.33 3.03 5.38
C MET A 93 18.07 2.60 4.11
N PHE A 94 17.39 2.62 2.96
CA PHE A 94 17.94 2.04 1.73
C PHE A 94 17.86 2.97 0.52
N GLY A 95 17.29 4.17 0.69
CA GLY A 95 16.99 5.06 -0.41
C GLY A 95 16.13 4.39 -1.48
N THR A 96 15.21 3.48 -1.08
CA THR A 96 14.51 2.55 -2.01
C THR A 96 13.86 3.28 -3.18
N PHE A 97 13.30 4.46 -2.93
CA PHE A 97 12.58 5.25 -3.92
C PHE A 97 13.45 6.34 -4.58
N ASN A 98 14.75 6.36 -4.26
CA ASN A 98 15.72 7.31 -4.79
C ASN A 98 16.61 6.64 -5.85
N ARG A 99 17.14 7.44 -6.78
CA ARG A 99 18.06 6.98 -7.83
C ARG A 99 19.34 6.34 -7.29
N THR A 100 19.77 6.75 -6.10
CA THR A 100 21.00 6.30 -5.44
C THR A 100 20.75 5.18 -4.42
N SER A 101 19.69 4.38 -4.61
CA SER A 101 19.37 3.27 -3.72
C SER A 101 20.53 2.27 -3.57
N GLU A 102 20.68 1.74 -2.36
CA GLU A 102 21.67 0.69 -2.04
C GLU A 102 21.16 -0.73 -2.39
N ILE A 103 19.90 -0.86 -2.77
CA ILE A 103 19.26 -2.13 -3.13
C ILE A 103 19.59 -2.49 -4.58
N PRO A 104 19.88 -3.76 -4.91
CA PRO A 104 19.98 -4.23 -6.29
C PRO A 104 18.77 -3.82 -7.12
N GLU A 105 18.98 -3.38 -8.36
CA GLU A 105 17.94 -2.73 -9.17
C GLU A 105 16.69 -3.60 -9.37
N GLN A 106 16.86 -4.90 -9.60
CA GLN A 106 15.74 -5.82 -9.76
C GLN A 106 14.91 -5.93 -8.48
N GLU A 107 15.55 -6.19 -7.34
CA GLU A 107 14.88 -6.30 -6.04
C GLU A 107 14.17 -5.00 -5.65
N ARG A 108 14.79 -3.85 -5.96
CA ARG A 108 14.21 -2.52 -5.77
C ARG A 108 12.93 -2.36 -6.60
N THR A 109 12.99 -2.75 -7.88
CA THR A 109 11.87 -2.61 -8.81
C THR A 109 10.71 -3.49 -8.41
N ASP A 110 10.98 -4.76 -8.09
CA ASP A 110 9.97 -5.72 -7.64
C ASP A 110 9.27 -5.24 -6.36
N PHE A 111 10.05 -4.75 -5.39
CA PHE A 111 9.47 -4.20 -4.16
C PHE A 111 8.58 -2.99 -4.45
N ILE A 112 9.05 -2.03 -5.24
CA ILE A 112 8.29 -0.82 -5.59
C ILE A 112 6.98 -1.21 -6.27
N GLU A 113 7.02 -2.09 -7.26
CA GLU A 113 5.83 -2.48 -8.02
C GLU A 113 4.78 -3.14 -7.13
N ILE A 114 5.19 -4.14 -6.33
CA ILE A 114 4.29 -4.86 -5.41
C ILE A 114 3.74 -3.91 -4.34
N PHE A 115 4.59 -3.04 -3.80
CA PHE A 115 4.20 -2.08 -2.76
C PHE A 115 3.18 -1.06 -3.29
N LEU A 116 3.43 -0.49 -4.48
CA LEU A 116 2.50 0.47 -5.10
C LEU A 116 1.19 -0.22 -5.53
N LEU A 117 1.23 -1.46 -6.01
CA LEU A 117 0.04 -2.25 -6.32
C LEU A 117 -0.82 -2.50 -5.08
N ALA A 118 -0.19 -2.88 -3.97
CA ALA A 118 -0.89 -3.08 -2.72
C ALA A 118 -1.53 -1.77 -2.21
N ILE A 119 -0.85 -0.62 -2.35
CA ILE A 119 -1.44 0.71 -2.06
C ILE A 119 -2.67 0.96 -2.94
N ALA A 120 -2.57 0.75 -4.26
CA ALA A 120 -3.67 0.93 -5.19
C ALA A 120 -4.89 0.07 -4.80
N THR A 121 -4.64 -1.13 -4.30
CA THR A 121 -5.68 -2.09 -3.92
C THR A 121 -6.39 -1.68 -2.63
N VAL A 122 -5.67 -1.21 -1.61
CA VAL A 122 -6.25 -0.91 -0.29
C VAL A 122 -6.77 0.52 -0.13
N ILE A 123 -6.29 1.47 -0.95
CA ILE A 123 -6.72 2.87 -0.87
C ILE A 123 -7.83 3.12 -1.90
N PRO A 124 -9.05 3.56 -1.50
CA PRO A 124 -10.20 3.61 -2.40
C PRO A 124 -10.05 4.55 -3.61
N GLY A 125 -9.38 5.69 -3.44
CA GLY A 125 -9.34 6.72 -4.48
C GLY A 125 -8.48 6.38 -5.70
N ARG A 126 -8.66 7.17 -6.78
CA ARG A 126 -8.05 6.92 -8.09
C ARG A 126 -6.66 7.53 -8.25
N ASN A 127 -6.43 8.70 -7.63
CA ASN A 127 -5.16 9.42 -7.73
C ASN A 127 -4.52 9.47 -6.35
N ILE A 128 -3.76 8.45 -6.02
CA ILE A 128 -3.19 8.26 -4.68
C ILE A 128 -1.80 8.91 -4.65
N MET A 129 -1.59 9.80 -3.69
CA MET A 129 -0.31 10.47 -3.46
C MET A 129 0.19 10.13 -2.05
N VAL A 130 1.35 9.48 -1.99
CA VAL A 130 2.14 9.27 -0.78
C VAL A 130 3.25 10.32 -0.76
N ASP A 131 3.11 11.36 0.06
CA ASP A 131 4.10 12.43 0.19
C ASP A 131 4.90 12.27 1.48
N LEU A 132 6.13 11.74 1.37
CA LEU A 132 7.03 11.53 2.51
C LEU A 132 7.63 12.84 3.04
N SER A 133 7.68 13.89 2.21
CA SER A 133 8.13 15.23 2.66
C SER A 133 7.12 15.86 3.63
N LYS A 134 5.84 15.51 3.50
CA LYS A 134 4.75 15.99 4.37
C LYS A 134 4.26 14.93 5.36
N ASN A 135 4.72 13.69 5.22
CA ASN A 135 4.21 12.54 5.94
C ASN A 135 2.68 12.38 5.79
N THR A 136 2.18 12.53 4.56
CA THR A 136 0.75 12.49 4.24
C THR A 136 0.44 11.51 3.13
N LEU A 137 -0.72 10.86 3.20
CA LEU A 137 -1.26 10.04 2.12
C LEU A 137 -2.65 10.56 1.74
N SER A 138 -2.79 11.09 0.52
CA SER A 138 -4.07 11.46 -0.06
C SER A 138 -4.50 10.44 -1.11
N ASP A 139 -5.80 10.23 -1.22
CA ASP A 139 -6.45 9.31 -2.16
C ASP A 139 -7.02 10.06 -3.38
N GLY A 140 -6.73 11.36 -3.50
CA GLY A 140 -7.23 12.19 -4.60
C GLY A 140 -8.74 12.41 -4.55
N ALA A 141 -9.42 12.01 -3.47
CA ALA A 141 -10.80 12.40 -3.17
C ALA A 141 -10.82 13.83 -2.62
N GLY A 142 -10.41 14.78 -3.45
CA GLY A 142 -10.62 16.21 -3.23
C GLY A 142 -11.70 16.69 -4.17
N LEU A 143 -12.95 16.64 -3.69
CA LEU A 143 -14.20 17.32 -4.10
C LEU A 143 -15.40 16.35 -4.02
N ASN A 144 -16.04 16.33 -2.86
CA ASN A 144 -17.51 16.40 -2.76
C ASN A 144 -17.82 17.61 -1.89
#